data_AF-X0YG87-F1
#
_entry.id   AF-X0YG87-F1
#
_cell.length_a   1.000
_cell.length_b   1.000
_cell.length_c   1.000
_cell.angle_alpha   90.00
_cell.angle_beta   90.00
_cell.angle_gamma   90.00
#
_symmetry.space_group_name_H-M   'P 1'
#
loop_
_entity.id
_entity.type
_entity.pdbx_description
1 polymer ?
#
loop_
_entity_poly.entity_id
_entity_poly.type
_entity_poly.pdbx_seq_one_letter_code
_entity_poly.pdbx_strand_id
1 'polypeptide(L)'
;MRSALLRGREHLEIGAVDAVAEGPVAIAISMGGAKKSYAHTDPNEDAVFFSVGDAGILVAVADGHGGFEASEVVLEHLLSHPGPQWVEPGGVTPASWDRHALAAVSDANGEILQERLDRDMGKSRTTLSMALVVPEADM
;
A
#
# COMPACT_ATOMS: atom_id res chain seq x y z
N MET A 1 -13.93 -8.86 -6.90
CA MET A 1 -12.99 -8.03 -6.13
C MET A 1 -13.19 -8.08 -4.61
N ARG A 2 -12.12 -8.31 -3.86
CA ARG A 2 -12.00 -8.10 -2.40
C ARG A 2 -10.68 -7.39 -2.10
N SER A 3 -10.62 -6.63 -1.02
CA SER A 3 -9.41 -5.87 -0.66
C SER A 3 -9.29 -5.66 0.84
N ALA A 4 -8.07 -5.41 1.30
CA ALA A 4 -7.79 -4.98 2.66
C ALA A 4 -6.63 -3.99 2.67
N LEU A 5 -6.63 -3.12 3.69
CA LEU A 5 -5.58 -2.17 4.00
C LEU A 5 -5.37 -2.21 5.52
N LEU A 6 -4.13 -2.46 5.94
CA LEU A 6 -3.71 -2.33 7.33
C LEU A 6 -2.88 -1.06 7.46
N ARG A 7 -3.31 -0.16 8.35
CA ARG A 7 -2.64 1.11 8.63
C ARG A 7 -1.85 0.98 9.91
N GLY A 8 -0.54 1.17 9.87
CA GLY A 8 0.34 0.99 11.03
C GLY A 8 -0.14 1.74 12.27
N ARG A 9 -0.73 2.93 12.11
CA ARG A 9 -1.27 3.73 13.21
C ARG A 9 -2.37 3.05 14.04
N GLU A 10 -3.01 2.02 13.50
CA GLU A 10 -4.09 1.26 14.15
C GLU A 10 -3.53 0.06 14.94
N HIS A 11 -2.24 -0.26 14.79
CA HIS A 11 -1.57 -1.44 15.32
C HIS A 11 -0.42 -1.05 16.26
N LEU A 12 -0.73 -0.79 17.53
CA LEU A 12 0.18 -0.13 18.48
C LEU A 12 0.90 -1.07 19.46
N GLU A 13 0.66 -2.38 19.39
CA GLU A 13 1.26 -3.35 20.30
C GLU A 13 2.60 -3.87 19.78
N ILE A 14 3.66 -3.65 20.56
CA ILE A 14 5.02 -4.13 20.24
C ILE A 14 5.07 -5.65 20.33
N GLY A 15 5.60 -6.29 19.31
CA GLY A 15 5.69 -7.75 19.19
C GLY A 15 4.40 -8.42 18.69
N ALA A 16 3.29 -7.68 18.61
CA ALA A 16 2.07 -8.19 17.97
C ALA A 16 2.21 -8.17 16.44
N VAL A 17 1.47 -9.07 15.80
CA VAL A 17 1.33 -9.14 14.34
C VAL A 17 -0.15 -9.18 14.04
N ASP A 18 -0.64 -8.19 13.31
CA ASP A 18 -1.97 -8.17 12.76
C ASP A 18 -1.93 -8.64 11.31
N ALA A 19 -2.86 -9.51 10.93
CA ALA A 19 -2.89 -10.11 9.61
C ALA A 19 -4.32 -10.24 9.08
N VAL A 20 -4.46 -10.04 7.77
CA VAL A 20 -5.70 -10.28 7.04
C VAL A 20 -5.37 -11.19 5.87
N ALA A 21 -6.17 -12.24 5.69
CA ALA A 21 -6.03 -13.19 4.60
C ALA A 21 -7.38 -13.35 3.87
N GLU A 22 -7.31 -13.49 2.55
CA GLU A 22 -8.46 -13.67 1.68
C GLU A 22 -8.06 -14.55 0.48
N GLY A 23 -8.64 -15.75 0.40
CA GLY A 23 -8.28 -16.74 -0.62
C GLY A 23 -6.75 -16.95 -0.74
N PRO A 24 -6.12 -16.65 -1.89
CA PRO A 24 -4.70 -16.87 -2.14
C PRO A 24 -3.77 -15.76 -1.61
N VAL A 25 -4.30 -14.70 -0.99
CA VAL A 25 -3.50 -13.53 -0.56
C VAL A 25 -3.61 -13.30 0.94
N ALA A 26 -2.50 -12.84 1.53
CA ALA A 26 -2.45 -12.37 2.90
C ALA A 26 -1.49 -11.18 3.02
N ILE A 27 -1.81 -10.26 3.92
CA ILE A 27 -0.95 -9.16 4.35
C ILE A 27 -0.84 -9.19 5.87
N ALA A 28 0.29 -8.72 6.39
CA ALA A 28 0.51 -8.58 7.82
C ALA A 28 1.33 -7.34 8.13
N ILE A 29 1.09 -6.76 9.31
CA ILE A 29 1.82 -5.58 9.80
C ILE A 29 2.18 -5.77 11.27
N SER A 30 3.28 -5.14 11.69
CA SER A 30 3.77 -5.16 13.06
C SER A 30 4.54 -3.88 13.37
N MET A 31 4.55 -3.46 14.63
CA MET A 31 5.50 -2.46 15.15
C MET A 31 6.94 -2.98 15.28
N GLY A 32 7.15 -4.28 15.04
CA GLY A 32 8.39 -4.97 15.35
C GLY A 32 8.48 -5.40 16.82
N GLY A 33 9.55 -6.12 17.15
CA GLY A 33 9.72 -6.74 18.48
C GLY A 33 10.32 -5.81 19.55
N ALA A 34 10.67 -4.57 19.21
CA ALA A 34 11.30 -3.62 20.12
C ALA A 34 10.99 -2.17 19.73
N LYS A 35 11.03 -1.26 20.72
CA LYS A 35 10.93 0.18 20.46
C LYS A 35 12.08 0.65 19.58
N LYS A 36 11.77 1.48 18.58
CA LYS A 36 12.78 2.17 17.77
C LYS A 36 13.66 3.02 18.69
N SER A 37 14.98 2.89 18.55
CA SER A 37 15.96 3.60 19.38
C SER A 37 16.38 4.96 18.81
N TYR A 38 15.87 5.32 17.64
CA TYR A 38 16.16 6.57 16.92
C TYR A 38 14.93 7.48 16.93
N ALA A 39 15.10 8.75 16.57
CA ALA A 39 14.00 9.69 16.46
C ALA A 39 13.03 9.22 15.36
N HIS A 40 11.81 8.89 15.76
CA HIS A 40 10.69 8.49 14.90
C HIS A 40 9.45 9.26 15.31
N THR A 41 8.52 9.43 14.38
CA THR A 41 7.18 9.90 14.70
C THR A 41 6.37 8.66 15.04
N ASP A 42 5.80 8.61 16.24
CA ASP A 42 4.76 7.63 16.56
C ASP A 42 3.42 8.15 16.00
N PRO A 43 2.52 7.27 15.55
CA PRO A 43 2.57 5.80 15.61
C PRO A 43 3.31 5.14 14.42
N ASN A 44 3.22 3.81 14.27
CA ASN A 44 3.82 3.07 13.15
C ASN A 44 3.41 3.69 11.79
N GLU A 45 4.42 4.10 11.04
CA GLU A 45 4.30 4.87 9.80
C GLU A 45 4.05 3.99 8.58
N ASP A 46 4.15 2.67 8.72
CA ASP A 46 4.00 1.72 7.61
C ASP A 46 2.53 1.43 7.31
N ALA A 47 2.26 1.04 6.07
CA ALA A 47 0.96 0.51 5.67
C ALA A 47 1.13 -0.62 4.64
N VAL A 48 0.17 -1.55 4.62
CA VAL A 48 0.16 -2.68 3.68
C VAL A 48 -1.24 -2.92 3.14
N PHE A 49 -1.35 -3.28 1.87
CA PHE A 49 -2.64 -3.51 1.22
C PHE A 49 -2.59 -4.66 0.22
N PHE A 50 -3.75 -5.27 -0.02
CA PHE A 50 -3.98 -6.10 -1.20
C PHE A 50 -5.31 -5.80 -1.89
N SER A 51 -5.38 -6.12 -3.18
CA SER A 51 -6.61 -6.31 -3.94
C SER A 51 -6.55 -7.68 -4.63
N VAL A 52 -7.65 -8.43 -4.60
CA VAL A 52 -7.79 -9.72 -5.28
C VAL A 52 -9.08 -9.71 -6.10
N GLY A 53 -8.97 -10.10 -7.37
CA GLY A 53 -10.07 -10.20 -8.32
C GLY A 53 -9.97 -11.45 -9.17
N ASP A 54 -10.84 -11.55 -10.18
CA ASP A 54 -10.94 -12.77 -10.98
C ASP A 54 -9.76 -12.99 -11.93
N ALA A 55 -8.97 -11.94 -12.21
CA ALA A 55 -7.83 -11.97 -13.15
C ALA A 55 -6.46 -11.81 -12.48
N GLY A 56 -6.39 -11.43 -11.19
CA GLY A 56 -5.10 -11.22 -10.54
C GLY A 56 -5.14 -10.83 -9.07
N ILE A 57 -3.94 -10.58 -8.55
CA ILE A 57 -3.70 -10.16 -7.16
C ILE A 57 -2.69 -9.01 -7.19
N LEU A 58 -3.05 -7.89 -6.58
CA LEU A 58 -2.14 -6.77 -6.32
C LEU A 58 -1.82 -6.76 -4.82
N VAL A 59 -0.55 -6.66 -4.48
CA VAL A 59 -0.08 -6.41 -3.11
C VAL A 59 0.84 -5.20 -3.13
N ALA A 60 0.71 -4.32 -2.16
CA ALA A 60 1.67 -3.22 -1.97
C ALA A 60 1.97 -2.95 -0.50
N VAL A 61 3.18 -2.44 -0.27
CA VAL A 61 3.72 -2.06 1.03
C VAL A 61 4.29 -0.66 0.91
N ALA A 62 3.96 0.20 1.88
CA ALA A 62 4.47 1.55 1.98
C ALA A 62 5.19 1.72 3.33
N ASP A 63 6.46 2.12 3.28
CA ASP A 63 7.29 2.39 4.46
C ASP A 63 7.39 3.92 4.64
N GLY A 64 6.63 4.40 5.62
CA GLY A 64 6.43 5.81 5.91
C GLY A 64 7.59 6.41 6.72
N HIS A 65 7.87 7.68 6.48
CA HIS A 65 8.97 8.40 7.10
C HIS A 65 8.56 9.82 7.45
N GLY A 66 8.66 10.19 8.72
CA GLY A 66 8.34 11.53 9.20
C GLY A 66 6.84 11.82 9.26
N GLY A 67 6.04 10.78 9.49
CA GLY A 67 4.58 10.76 9.53
C GLY A 67 3.99 9.59 8.71
N PHE A 68 2.85 9.05 9.15
CA PHE A 68 2.12 7.95 8.49
C PHE A 68 1.30 8.42 7.28
N GLU A 69 1.14 9.72 7.07
CA GLU A 69 0.14 10.26 6.15
C GLU A 69 0.46 9.90 4.70
N ALA A 70 1.72 9.98 4.27
CA ALA A 70 2.11 9.67 2.90
C ALA A 70 1.94 8.18 2.55
N SER A 71 2.22 7.26 3.48
CA SER A 71 2.05 5.82 3.27
C SER A 71 0.57 5.45 3.21
N GLU A 72 -0.28 6.09 4.01
CA GLU A 72 -1.72 5.92 3.91
C GLU A 72 -2.26 6.47 2.59
N VAL A 73 -1.90 7.70 2.21
CA VAL A 73 -2.39 8.32 0.96
C VAL A 73 -2.04 7.46 -0.26
N VAL A 74 -0.81 6.96 -0.38
CA VAL A 74 -0.42 6.14 -1.53
C VAL A 74 -1.20 4.81 -1.61
N LEU A 75 -1.49 4.17 -0.47
CA LEU A 75 -2.23 2.91 -0.48
C LEU A 75 -3.74 3.13 -0.58
N GLU A 76 -4.27 4.22 -0.05
CA GLU A 76 -5.66 4.63 -0.24
C GLU A 76 -5.94 5.04 -1.68
N HIS A 77 -4.97 5.69 -2.35
CA HIS A 77 -4.97 5.87 -3.80
C HIS A 77 -5.12 4.49 -4.43
N LEU A 78 -4.13 3.60 -4.35
CA LEU A 78 -4.17 2.28 -4.99
C LEU A 78 -5.46 1.48 -4.68
N LEU A 79 -5.95 1.54 -3.44
CA LEU A 79 -7.17 0.87 -3.00
C LEU A 79 -8.43 1.43 -3.67
N SER A 80 -8.54 2.74 -3.82
CA SER A 80 -9.68 3.39 -4.47
C SER A 80 -9.58 3.36 -5.99
N HIS A 81 -8.37 3.57 -6.51
CA HIS A 81 -7.93 3.39 -7.89
C HIS A 81 -6.39 3.40 -7.97
N PRO A 82 -5.76 2.52 -8.75
CA PRO A 82 -6.36 1.67 -9.78
C PRO A 82 -6.41 0.18 -9.40
N GLY A 83 -5.99 -0.19 -8.19
CA GLY A 83 -5.78 -1.58 -7.76
C GLY A 83 -6.95 -2.52 -8.03
N PRO A 84 -8.19 -2.17 -7.63
CA PRO A 84 -9.38 -2.95 -7.96
C PRO A 84 -9.60 -3.26 -9.44
N GLN A 85 -9.20 -2.37 -10.34
CA GLN A 85 -9.40 -2.56 -11.78
C GLN A 85 -8.33 -3.45 -12.39
N TRP A 86 -7.12 -3.41 -11.85
CA TRP A 86 -6.00 -4.18 -12.38
C TRP A 86 -6.16 -5.68 -12.20
N VAL A 87 -6.92 -6.08 -11.18
CA VAL A 87 -7.13 -7.48 -10.79
C VAL A 87 -8.40 -8.11 -11.37
N GLU A 88 -9.16 -7.37 -12.17
CA GLU A 88 -10.38 -7.84 -12.83
C GLU A 88 -10.13 -8.11 -14.33
N PRO A 89 -10.99 -8.89 -15.01
CA PRO A 89 -10.84 -9.19 -16.42
C PRO A 89 -10.75 -7.93 -17.28
N GLY A 90 -9.76 -7.88 -18.18
CA GLY A 90 -9.47 -6.69 -18.99
C GLY A 90 -8.64 -5.61 -18.26
N GLY A 91 -8.14 -5.91 -17.06
CA GLY A 91 -7.22 -5.08 -16.30
C GLY A 91 -5.80 -5.04 -16.89
N VAL A 92 -4.80 -5.02 -16.01
CA VAL A 92 -3.40 -4.87 -16.42
C VAL A 92 -2.83 -6.20 -16.90
N THR A 93 -2.04 -6.13 -17.97
CA THR A 93 -1.29 -7.27 -18.51
C THR A 93 0.20 -7.06 -18.25
N PRO A 94 1.05 -8.10 -18.33
CA PRO A 94 2.50 -7.91 -18.18
C PRO A 94 3.07 -6.88 -19.17
N ALA A 95 2.54 -6.84 -20.39
CA ALA A 95 3.00 -5.90 -21.42
C ALA A 95 2.64 -4.44 -21.13
N SER A 96 1.62 -4.18 -20.30
CA SER A 96 1.21 -2.82 -19.91
C SER A 96 1.65 -2.43 -18.50
N TRP A 97 2.17 -3.38 -17.71
CA TRP A 97 2.51 -3.20 -16.30
C TRP A 97 3.34 -1.94 -16.03
N ASP A 98 4.50 -1.80 -16.67
CA ASP A 98 5.42 -0.68 -16.39
C ASP A 98 4.74 0.68 -16.55
N ARG A 99 3.93 0.84 -17.60
CA ARG A 99 3.19 2.08 -17.85
C ARG A 99 2.17 2.36 -16.75
N HIS A 100 1.40 1.34 -16.36
CA HIS A 100 0.36 1.48 -15.34
C HIS A 100 0.95 1.70 -13.95
N ALA A 101 2.01 0.98 -13.59
CA ALA A 101 2.72 1.15 -12.32
C ALA A 101 3.35 2.54 -12.23
N LEU A 102 4.01 3.03 -13.27
CA LEU A 102 4.59 4.37 -13.28
C LEU A 102 3.53 5.47 -13.18
N ALA A 103 2.40 5.31 -13.88
CA ALA A 103 1.28 6.25 -13.78
C ALA A 103 0.72 6.29 -12.35
N ALA A 104 0.45 5.13 -11.74
CA ALA A 104 -0.06 5.06 -10.38
C ALA A 104 0.91 5.67 -9.35
N VAL A 105 2.22 5.45 -9.49
CA VAL A 105 3.22 6.10 -8.62
C VAL A 105 3.22 7.62 -8.79
N SER A 106 3.14 8.10 -10.04
CA SER A 106 3.11 9.52 -10.35
C SER A 106 1.85 10.19 -9.79
N ASP A 107 0.69 9.57 -10.00
CA ASP A 107 -0.60 10.09 -9.57
C ASP A 107 -0.70 10.12 -8.04
N ALA A 108 -0.30 9.03 -7.37
CA ALA A 108 -0.26 8.98 -5.90
C ALA A 108 0.71 10.01 -5.31
N ASN A 109 1.86 10.25 -5.96
CA ASN A 109 2.75 11.34 -5.54
C ASN A 109 2.10 12.72 -5.72
N GLY A 110 1.31 12.91 -6.78
CA GLY A 110 0.48 14.10 -6.96
C GLY A 110 -0.52 14.29 -5.81
N GLU A 111 -1.19 13.22 -5.37
CA GLU A 111 -2.11 13.26 -4.24
C GLU A 111 -1.41 13.59 -2.92
N ILE A 112 -0.24 13.01 -2.64
CA ILE A 112 0.57 13.36 -1.46
C ILE A 112 0.93 14.85 -1.47
N LEU A 113 1.31 15.39 -2.63
CA LEU A 113 1.65 16.81 -2.75
C LEU A 113 0.42 17.71 -2.55
N GLN A 114 -0.75 17.29 -3.04
CA GLN A 114 -2.00 18.02 -2.85
C GLN A 114 -2.46 18.00 -1.38
N GLU A 115 -2.48 16.82 -0.76
CA GLU A 115 -2.85 16.67 0.66
C GLU A 115 -1.91 17.47 1.58
N ARG A 116 -0.64 17.64 1.21
CA ARG A 116 0.29 18.50 1.94
C ARG A 116 -0.06 19.99 1.87
N LEU A 117 -0.73 20.43 0.81
CA LEU A 117 -1.23 21.81 0.71
C LEU A 117 -2.48 22.01 1.55
N ASP A 118 -3.32 20.97 1.63
CA ASP A 118 -4.64 21.02 2.26
C ASP A 118 -4.58 20.69 3.78
N ARG A 119 -3.54 19.97 4.22
CA ARG A 119 -3.35 19.50 5.60
C ARG A 119 -1.91 19.65 6.04
N ASP A 120 -1.70 19.73 7.36
CA ASP A 120 -0.34 19.67 7.93
C ASP A 120 0.18 18.23 7.96
N MET A 121 0.72 17.77 6.83
CA MET A 121 1.42 16.47 6.72
C MET A 121 2.91 16.57 7.14
N GLY A 122 3.35 17.72 7.65
CA GLY A 122 4.74 17.96 8.01
C GLY A 122 5.75 17.55 6.92
N LYS A 123 6.64 16.61 7.28
CA LYS A 123 7.68 16.06 6.39
C LYS A 123 7.35 14.64 5.92
N SER A 124 6.11 14.17 6.10
CA SER A 124 5.71 12.81 5.77
C SER A 124 6.01 12.48 4.30
N ARG A 125 6.69 11.36 4.08
CA ARG A 125 7.05 10.78 2.79
C ARG A 125 7.07 9.27 2.94
N THR A 126 7.04 8.53 1.85
CA THR A 126 7.01 7.07 1.90
C THR A 126 7.85 6.47 0.78
N THR A 127 8.37 5.27 1.01
CA THR A 127 8.71 4.37 -0.11
C THR A 127 7.48 3.55 -0.49
N LEU A 128 7.49 2.95 -1.67
CA LEU A 128 6.43 2.07 -2.13
C LEU A 128 7.04 0.87 -2.86
N SER A 129 6.60 -0.32 -2.50
CA SER A 129 6.84 -1.54 -3.25
C SER A 129 5.51 -2.17 -3.59
N MET A 130 5.30 -2.55 -4.84
CA MET A 130 4.07 -3.20 -5.28
C MET A 130 4.36 -4.34 -6.27
N ALA A 131 3.53 -5.37 -6.23
CA ALA A 131 3.59 -6.51 -7.12
C ALA A 131 2.18 -6.89 -7.59
N LEU A 132 2.05 -7.12 -8.89
CA LEU A 132 0.84 -7.65 -9.52
C LEU A 132 1.11 -9.07 -10.03
N VAL A 133 0.29 -10.02 -9.61
CA VAL A 133 0.30 -11.40 -10.09
C VAL A 133 -0.90 -11.60 -11.01
N VAL A 134 -0.66 -12.04 -12.24
CA VAL A 134 -1.68 -12.30 -13.27
C VAL A 134 -1.53 -13.77 -13.73
N PRO A 135 -2.28 -14.72 -13.15
CA PRO A 135 -2.03 -16.16 -13.33
C PRO A 135 -2.10 -16.65 -14.78
N GLU A 136 -2.95 -16.04 -15.61
CA GLU A 136 -3.11 -16.43 -17.02
C GLU A 136 -1.94 -16.00 -17.92
N ALA A 137 -1.04 -15.15 -17.42
CA ALA A 137 0.12 -14.69 -18.17
C ALA A 137 1.39 -15.51 -17.96
N ASP A 138 1.37 -16.43 -16.99
CA ASP A 138 2.49 -17.31 -16.62
C ASP A 138 2.38 -18.73 -17.24
N MET A 139 1.40 -18.96 -18.12
CA MET A 139 1.21 -20.20 -18.91
C MET A 139 1.45 -19.97 -20.40
#